data_AF-A0A401YIW1-F1
#
_entry.id   AF-A0A401YIW1-F1
#
_cell.length_a   1.000
_cell.length_b   1.000
_cell.length_c   1.000
_cell.angle_alpha   90.00
_cell.angle_beta   90.00
_cell.angle_gamma   90.00
#
_symmetry.space_group_name_H-M   'P 1'
#
loop_
_entity.id
_entity.type
_entity.pdbx_description
1 polymer ?
#
loop_
_entity_poly.entity_id
_entity_poly.type
_entity_poly.pdbx_seq_one_letter_code
_entity_poly.pdbx_strand_id
1 'polypeptide(L)' 'MTDLHFHDLRHTGNVLAAETGATLRELMDRMGQSTSRAALIYQHARAGRDQAIADSIAKRIKKSRPQDHRQSGTDLAREA' A
#
# COMPACT_ATOMS: atom_id res chain seq x y z
N MET A 1 29.41 -7.39 19.24
CA MET A 1 28.13 -7.03 18.59
C MET A 1 28.22 -5.58 18.18
N THR A 2 28.60 -5.30 16.94
CA THR A 2 28.34 -4.03 16.24
C THR A 2 29.08 -4.10 14.92
N ASP A 3 28.35 -4.30 13.83
CA ASP A 3 28.86 -3.86 12.54
C ASP A 3 27.68 -3.31 11.74
N LEU A 4 27.18 -2.18 12.23
CA LEU A 4 26.25 -1.35 11.48
C LEU A 4 27.07 -0.66 10.38
N HIS A 5 26.86 -1.07 9.14
CA HIS A 5 27.52 -0.45 8.01
C HIS A 5 26.64 0.62 7.37
N PHE A 6 27.28 1.61 6.73
CA PHE A 6 26.55 2.60 5.92
C PHE A 6 25.69 1.95 4.82
N HIS A 7 26.07 0.75 4.36
CA HIS A 7 25.28 -0.03 3.41
C HIS A 7 23.91 -0.45 3.98
N ASP A 8 23.86 -0.87 5.24
CA ASP A 8 22.62 -1.28 5.90
C ASP A 8 21.67 -0.09 6.04
N LEU A 9 22.21 1.08 6.44
CA LEU A 9 21.44 2.32 6.52
C LEU A 9 20.90 2.76 5.16
N ARG A 10 21.70 2.62 4.09
CA ARG A 10 21.27 2.91 2.73
C ARG A 10 20.18 1.95 2.25
N HIS A 11 20.27 0.67 2.60
CA HIS A 11 19.24 -0.31 2.31
C HIS A 11 17.92 0.02 3.03
N THR A 12 17.98 0.28 4.34
CA THR A 12 16.81 0.70 5.13
C THR A 12 16.18 1.97 4.58
N GLY A 13 16.98 2.97 4.22
CA GLY A 13 16.47 4.22 3.63
C GLY A 13 15.74 4.03 2.30
N ASN A 14 16.12 3.04 1.49
CA ASN A 14 15.43 2.70 0.24
C ASN A 14 14.13 1.93 0.46
N VAL A 15 14.10 1.01 1.44
CA VAL A 15 12.87 0.31 1.87
C VAL A 15 11.84 1.33 2.35
N LEU A 16 12.23 2.24 3.24
CA LEU A 16 11.34 3.28 3.76
C LEU A 16 10.83 4.20 2.64
N ALA A 17 11.68 4.58 1.68
CA ALA A 17 11.24 5.37 0.54
C ALA A 17 10.18 4.65 -0.30
N ALA A 18 10.37 3.35 -0.58
CA ALA A 18 9.37 2.56 -1.31
C ALA A 18 8.04 2.44 -0.54
N GLU A 19 8.10 2.31 0.80
CA GLU A 19 6.91 2.27 1.64
C GLU A 19 6.10 3.58 1.62
N THR A 20 6.74 4.75 1.44
CA THR A 20 6.03 6.04 1.33
C THR A 20 5.16 6.17 0.07
N GLY A 21 5.33 5.26 -0.90
CA GLY A 21 4.63 5.31 -2.18
C GLY A 21 5.38 6.05 -3.29
N ALA A 22 6.70 6.24 -3.12
CA ALA A 22 7.56 6.74 -4.19
C ALA A 22 7.40 5.88 -5.45
N THR A 23 7.33 6.55 -6.60
CA THR A 23 7.30 5.90 -7.92
C THR A 23 8.64 5.24 -8.22
N LEU A 24 8.64 4.32 -9.19
CA LEU A 24 9.87 3.66 -9.66
C LEU A 24 10.95 4.68 -10.04
N ARG A 25 10.57 5.80 -10.68
CA ARG A 25 11.49 6.84 -11.11
C ARG A 25 12.07 7.63 -9.93
N GLU A 26 11.24 8.02 -8.97
CA GLU A 26 11.70 8.70 -7.76
C GLU A 26 12.64 7.81 -6.92
N LEU A 27 12.38 6.50 -6.88
CA LEU A 27 13.29 5.54 -6.25
C LEU A 27 14.62 5.45 -7.00
N MET A 28 14.60 5.39 -8.33
CA MET A 28 15.80 5.37 -9.15
C MET A 28 16.66 6.62 -8.97
N ASP A 29 16.02 7.80 -8.96
CA ASP A 29 16.69 9.09 -8.76
C ASP A 29 17.32 9.17 -7.35
N ARG A 30 16.62 8.66 -6.32
CA ARG A 30 17.13 8.60 -4.94
C ARG A 30 18.28 7.61 -4.78
N MET A 31 18.27 6.50 -5.51
CA MET A 31 19.30 5.47 -5.39
C MET A 31 20.59 5.82 -6.12
N GLY A 32 20.63 6.74 -7.08
CA GLY A 32 21.88 7.21 -7.68
C GLY A 32 22.73 6.17 -8.43
N GLN A 33 22.30 4.90 -8.50
CA GLN A 33 22.83 3.85 -9.37
C GLN A 33 21.66 3.04 -9.91
N SER A 34 21.47 3.12 -11.22
CA SER A 34 20.19 2.88 -11.87
C SER A 34 20.18 1.56 -12.65
N THR A 35 19.62 0.52 -12.04
CA THR A 35 18.88 -0.47 -12.84
C THR A 35 17.45 -0.48 -12.36
N SER A 36 16.51 -0.56 -13.29
CA SER A 36 15.08 -0.76 -12.98
C SER A 36 14.90 -1.98 -12.09
N ARG A 37 15.75 -3.01 -12.28
CA ARG A 37 15.82 -4.21 -11.45
C ARG A 37 16.07 -3.91 -9.98
N ALA A 38 17.02 -3.04 -9.64
CA ALA A 38 17.30 -2.67 -8.26
C ALA A 38 16.11 -1.95 -7.59
N ALA A 39 15.44 -1.05 -8.32
CA ALA A 39 14.28 -0.33 -7.81
C ALA A 39 13.06 -1.23 -7.59
N LEU A 40 12.86 -2.23 -8.46
CA LEU A 40 11.76 -3.20 -8.34
C LEU A 40 11.90 -4.09 -7.09
N ILE A 41 13.12 -4.40 -6.66
CA ILE A 41 13.36 -5.16 -5.41
C ILE A 41 12.72 -4.44 -4.21
N TYR A 42 12.81 -3.11 -4.15
CA TYR A 42 12.22 -2.33 -3.06
C TYR A 42 10.71 -2.12 -3.23
N GLN A 43 10.19 -2.09 -4.46
CA GLN A 43 8.74 -2.00 -4.69
C GLN A 43 7.97 -3.22 -4.17
N HIS A 44 8.59 -4.40 -4.08
CA HIS A 44 7.97 -5.58 -3.47
C HIS A 44 7.62 -5.38 -1.99
N ALA A 45 8.34 -4.52 -1.25
CA ALA A 45 7.99 -4.16 0.13
C ALA A 45 6.59 -3.53 0.23
N ARG A 46 6.09 -2.95 -0.86
CA ARG A 46 4.74 -2.37 -0.95
C ARG A 46 3.63 -3.40 -1.09
N ALA A 47 3.90 -4.66 -1.41
CA ALA A 47 2.84 -5.66 -1.65
C ALA A 47 1.86 -5.81 -0.46
N GLY A 48 2.32 -5.59 0.77
CA GLY A 48 1.45 -5.54 1.96
C GLY A 48 0.58 -4.27 2.09
N ARG A 49 0.98 -3.17 1.44
CA ARG A 49 0.28 -1.86 1.49
C ARG A 49 -0.94 -1.81 0.56
N ASP A 50 -1.00 -2.69 -0.44
CA ASP A 50 -2.17 -2.79 -1.32
C ASP A 50 -3.44 -3.15 -0.55
N GLN A 51 -3.33 -4.00 0.48
CA GLN A 51 -4.44 -4.30 1.38
C GLN A 51 -4.88 -3.04 2.16
N ALA A 52 -3.94 -2.29 2.72
CA ALA A 52 -4.25 -1.05 3.45
C ALA A 52 -4.90 0.02 2.55
N ILE A 53 -4.50 0.07 1.28
CA ILE A 53 -5.12 0.95 0.27
C ILE A 53 -6.54 0.46 -0.03
N ALA A 54 -6.74 -0.84 -0.27
CA ALA A 54 -8.05 -1.43 -0.49
C ALA A 54 -8.99 -1.18 0.70
N ASP A 55 -8.51 -1.32 1.93
CA ASP A 55 -9.27 -1.05 3.15
C ASP A 55 -9.65 0.43 3.26
N SER A 56 -8.73 1.34 2.92
CA SER A 56 -8.99 2.78 2.88
C SER A 56 -10.05 3.15 1.83
N ILE A 57 -9.97 2.54 0.65
CA ILE A 57 -10.98 2.68 -0.42
C ILE A 57 -12.33 2.15 0.07
N ALA A 58 -12.37 0.94 0.64
CA ALA A 58 -13.59 0.33 1.18
C ALA A 58 -14.22 1.20 2.27
N LYS A 59 -13.42 1.78 3.16
CA LYS A 59 -13.88 2.71 4.20
C LYS A 59 -14.50 3.97 3.60
N ARG A 60 -13.88 4.54 2.56
CA ARG A 60 -14.44 5.72 1.85
C ARG A 60 -15.77 5.39 1.18
N ILE A 61 -15.86 4.23 0.51
CA ILE A 61 -17.10 3.76 -0.13
C ILE A 61 -18.23 3.55 0.90
N LYS A 62 -17.94 2.91 2.04
CA LYS A 62 -18.91 2.73 3.12
C LYS A 62 -19.42 4.07 3.66
N LYS A 63 -18.54 5.07 3.79
CA LYS A 63 -18.92 6.43 4.24
C LYS A 63 -19.79 7.17 3.23
N SER A 64 -19.54 6.99 1.93
CA SER A 64 -20.29 7.67 0.86
C SER A 64 -21.60 6.97 0.49
N ARG A 65 -21.82 5.74 0.95
CA ARG A 65 -23.06 5.00 0.70
C ARG A 65 -24.18 5.69 1.50
N PRO A 66 -25.25 6.20 0.86
CA PRO A 66 -26.41 6.64 1.60
C PRO A 66 -26.93 5.46 2.42
N GLN A 67 -27.34 5.71 3.67
CA GLN A 67 -28.01 4.71 4.49
C GLN A 67 -29.38 4.44 3.85
N ASP A 68 -29.41 3.57 2.85
CA ASP A 68 -30.66 3.08 2.28
C ASP A 68 -31.23 2.07 3.29
N HIS A 69 -32.07 2.57 4.19
CA HIS A 69 -32.88 1.80 5.14
C HIS A 69 -34.01 1.05 4.40
N ARG A 70 -33.71 0.48 3.23
CA ARG A 70 -34.65 -0.38 2.53
C ARG A 70 -34.50 -1.77 3.10
N GLN A 71 -35.59 -2.27 3.67
CA GLN A 71 -35.76 -3.64 4.14
C GLN A 71 -35.06 -4.60 3.18
N SER A 72 -34.25 -5.48 3.74
CA SER A 72 -33.56 -6.48 2.94
C SER A 72 -34.63 -7.29 2.20
N GLY A 73 -34.42 -7.62 0.93
CA GLY A 73 -35.38 -8.44 0.17
C GLY A 73 -35.66 -9.81 0.82
N THR A 74 -34.82 -10.22 1.77
CA THR A 74 -35.02 -11.40 2.63
C THR A 74 -36.10 -11.22 3.70
N ASP A 75 -36.44 -10.00 4.07
CA ASP A 75 -37.48 -9.70 5.06
C ASP A 75 -38.88 -9.77 4.42
N LEU A 76 -39.01 -9.32 3.17
CA LEU A 76 -40.27 -9.36 2.40
C LEU A 76 -40.72 -10.80 2.05
N ALA A 77 -39.79 -11.75 1.96
CA ALA A 77 -40.10 -13.15 1.65
C ALA A 77 -40.59 -13.96 2.87
N ARG A 78 -40.44 -13.42 4.10
CA ARG A 78 -40.90 -14.08 5.33
C ARG A 78 -42.29 -13.60 5.76
N GLU A 79 -42.78 -12.51 5.17
CA GLU A 79 -44.10 -11.92 5.44
C GLU A 79 -45.16 -12.26 4.38
N ALA A 80 -44.84 -13.13 3.41
CA ALA A 80 -45.76 -13.64 2.37
C ALA A 80 -46.10 -15.11 2.63
#